data_AF-M1W8G4-F1
#
_entry.id   AF-M1W8G4-F1
#
_cell.length_a   1.000
_cell.length_b   1.000
_cell.length_c   1.000
_cell.angle_alpha   90.00
_cell.angle_beta   90.00
_cell.angle_gamma   90.00
#
_symmetry.space_group_name_H-M   'P 1'
#
loop_
_entity.id
_entity.type
_entity.pdbx_description
1 polymer ?
#
loop_
_entity_poly.entity_id
_entity_poly.type
_entity_poly.pdbx_seq_one_letter_code
_entity_poly.pdbx_strand_id
1 'polypeptide(L)'
;MLLSRRVVLAASARALPQRTQFAARFYAADASPETEKPAAKADSPASRWPKSKAATPVPVGLAVYDPLTMVYNDPDNSTESKSANGGATLAPDWTNSFYGISTKPVSKEQFKHLVTPLDVADIEVKPDGILYLPEIKYRRKLNETFGPMGWGLIPKSEAVVGSSIVTREYALIIDGRFVAQAQGENNYFGPDQLPSAVEGCKSNALMRCCKDIGIGSELWDPQFLRWFKKTHVEEVWVEHTVTKKKRTISYKKGMVQVTYPYKLTK
;
A
#
# COMPACT_ATOMS: atom_id res chain seq x y z
N MET A 1 -74.38 1.31 28.72
CA MET A 1 -72.98 1.77 28.69
C MET A 1 -72.17 0.82 27.81
N LEU A 2 -71.51 1.38 26.80
CA LEU A 2 -70.40 0.85 25.96
C LEU A 2 -70.67 -0.37 25.07
N LEU A 3 -71.19 -0.09 23.86
CA LEU A 3 -71.02 -0.93 22.68
C LEU A 3 -69.60 -0.75 22.08
N SER A 4 -68.90 -1.88 21.97
CA SER A 4 -68.11 -2.37 20.84
C SER A 4 -67.65 -1.39 19.75
N ARG A 5 -66.32 -1.23 19.61
CA ARG A 5 -65.63 -1.05 18.32
C ARG A 5 -64.31 -1.82 18.33
N ARG A 6 -64.31 -3.04 17.79
CA ARG A 6 -63.10 -3.73 17.33
C ARG A 6 -62.76 -3.20 15.93
N VAL A 7 -61.64 -2.52 15.79
CA VAL A 7 -61.05 -2.21 14.48
C VAL A 7 -60.22 -3.41 14.06
N VAL A 8 -60.66 -4.10 13.01
CA VAL A 8 -59.88 -5.10 12.28
C VAL A 8 -59.07 -4.33 11.24
N LEU A 9 -57.74 -4.32 11.37
CA LEU A 9 -56.83 -3.86 10.33
C LEU A 9 -56.11 -5.09 9.78
N ALA A 10 -56.48 -5.47 8.56
CA ALA A 10 -55.84 -6.50 7.77
C ALA A 10 -54.43 -6.05 7.37
N ALA A 11 -53.41 -6.83 7.75
CA ALA A 11 -52.06 -6.66 7.24
C ALA A 11 -52.01 -7.19 5.80
N SER A 12 -51.81 -6.28 4.84
CA SER A 12 -51.54 -6.62 3.44
C SER A 12 -50.15 -7.23 3.32
N ALA A 13 -50.07 -8.50 2.92
CA ALA A 13 -48.83 -9.18 2.59
C ALA A 13 -48.23 -8.57 1.30
N ARG A 14 -47.14 -7.81 1.44
CA ARG A 14 -46.33 -7.38 0.29
C ARG A 14 -45.39 -8.52 -0.11
N ALA A 15 -45.57 -9.01 -1.33
CA ALA A 15 -44.71 -10.00 -1.97
C ALA A 15 -43.28 -9.49 -2.15
N LEU A 16 -42.30 -10.33 -1.81
CA LEU A 16 -40.87 -10.12 -2.07
C LEU A 16 -40.57 -10.34 -3.57
N PRO A 17 -39.77 -9.49 -4.23
CA PRO A 17 -39.33 -9.76 -5.59
C PRO A 17 -38.29 -10.90 -5.62
N GLN A 18 -38.47 -11.81 -6.57
CA GLN A 18 -37.65 -12.99 -6.79
C GLN A 18 -36.21 -12.63 -7.20
N ARG A 19 -35.28 -13.38 -6.62
CA ARG A 19 -33.82 -13.34 -6.81
C ARG A 19 -33.45 -13.88 -8.20
N THR A 20 -33.04 -13.01 -9.11
CA THR A 20 -32.37 -13.41 -10.35
C THR A 20 -30.93 -13.83 -10.05
N GLN A 21 -30.64 -15.12 -10.24
CA GLN A 21 -29.28 -15.67 -10.20
C GLN A 21 -28.57 -15.35 -11.51
N PHE A 22 -27.56 -14.48 -11.48
CA PHE A 22 -26.59 -14.38 -12.57
C PHE A 22 -25.38 -15.25 -12.24
N ALA A 23 -25.25 -16.36 -12.97
CA ALA A 23 -24.09 -17.23 -12.93
C ALA A 23 -23.00 -16.64 -13.85
N ALA A 24 -21.91 -16.15 -13.26
CA ALA A 24 -20.69 -15.87 -14.00
C ALA A 24 -19.86 -17.16 -14.08
N ARG A 25 -19.80 -17.76 -15.27
CA ARG A 25 -18.80 -18.76 -15.66
C ARG A 25 -17.67 -18.07 -16.42
N PHE A 26 -16.54 -18.80 -16.52
CA PHE A 26 -15.37 -18.60 -17.41
C PHE A 26 -14.21 -17.81 -16.76
N TYR A 27 -12.95 -18.27 -16.67
CA TYR A 27 -12.24 -19.47 -17.14
C TYR A 27 -11.18 -19.87 -16.09
N ALA A 28 -11.13 -21.15 -15.71
CA ALA A 28 -9.94 -21.78 -15.13
C ALA A 28 -9.28 -22.58 -16.25
N ALA A 29 -7.99 -22.30 -16.52
CA ALA A 29 -7.19 -23.08 -17.46
C ALA A 29 -6.39 -24.12 -16.66
N ASP A 30 -6.80 -25.38 -16.77
CA ASP A 30 -5.97 -26.54 -16.43
C ASP A 30 -4.92 -26.73 -17.53
N ALA A 31 -3.68 -26.98 -17.13
CA ALA A 31 -2.57 -27.29 -18.03
C ALA A 31 -1.91 -28.62 -17.62
N SER A 32 -1.88 -29.56 -18.56
CA SER A 32 -0.89 -30.65 -18.61
C SER A 32 -0.72 -31.13 -20.06
N PRO A 33 0.42 -31.75 -20.39
CA PRO A 33 1.13 -31.48 -21.65
C PRO A 33 1.00 -32.62 -22.67
N GLU A 34 0.99 -32.28 -23.96
CA GLU A 34 1.28 -33.22 -25.04
C GLU A 34 2.28 -32.63 -26.03
N THR A 35 3.25 -33.46 -26.38
CA THR A 35 4.38 -33.24 -27.29
C THR A 35 4.00 -33.53 -28.74
N GLU A 36 4.42 -32.69 -29.70
CA GLU A 36 5.08 -33.11 -30.95
C GLU A 36 5.61 -31.92 -31.79
N LYS A 37 6.54 -32.22 -32.71
CA LYS A 37 7.58 -31.35 -33.30
C LYS A 37 7.32 -31.12 -34.84
N PRO A 38 8.21 -30.50 -35.66
CA PRO A 38 8.01 -29.17 -36.24
C PRO A 38 7.97 -29.09 -37.80
N ALA A 39 7.40 -28.02 -38.37
CA ALA A 39 7.63 -27.46 -39.72
C ALA A 39 6.68 -26.24 -39.91
N ALA A 40 6.89 -25.17 -40.68
CA ALA A 40 7.96 -24.65 -41.53
C ALA A 40 7.75 -23.11 -41.67
N LYS A 41 8.74 -22.41 -42.23
CA LYS A 41 8.87 -20.95 -42.37
C LYS A 41 7.72 -20.28 -43.14
N ALA A 42 7.35 -19.06 -42.71
CA ALA A 42 6.77 -18.03 -43.58
C ALA A 42 7.18 -16.62 -43.12
N ASP A 43 7.54 -15.81 -44.10
CA ASP A 43 8.24 -14.52 -44.00
C ASP A 43 7.48 -13.39 -43.30
N SER A 44 8.20 -12.54 -42.57
CA SER A 44 7.70 -11.27 -42.01
C SER A 44 8.18 -10.09 -42.87
N PRO A 45 7.30 -9.16 -43.31
CA PRO A 45 7.75 -7.91 -43.91
C PRO A 45 8.23 -6.93 -42.82
N ALA A 46 9.42 -6.39 -43.04
CA ALA A 46 10.13 -5.50 -42.13
C ALA A 46 9.45 -4.13 -41.96
N SER A 47 9.19 -3.73 -40.72
CA SER A 47 8.86 -2.34 -40.35
C SER A 47 10.16 -1.57 -40.05
N ARG A 48 10.40 -0.52 -40.82
CA ARG A 48 11.61 0.30 -40.86
C ARG A 48 11.55 1.40 -39.80
N TRP A 49 12.29 1.23 -38.70
CA TRP A 49 12.52 2.28 -37.69
C TRP A 49 13.94 2.88 -37.87
N PRO A 50 14.11 4.21 -37.71
CA PRO A 50 15.39 4.85 -37.93
C PRO A 50 16.38 4.55 -36.78
N LYS A 51 17.62 4.22 -37.14
CA LYS A 51 18.72 3.96 -36.20
C LYS A 51 19.23 5.28 -35.58
N SER A 52 19.09 5.44 -34.26
CA SER A 52 19.82 6.47 -33.51
C SER A 52 21.24 5.98 -33.15
N LYS A 53 22.19 6.91 -33.15
CA LYS A 53 23.63 6.66 -32.93
C LYS A 53 23.89 6.13 -31.51
N ALA A 54 24.78 5.15 -31.41
CA ALA A 54 25.23 4.55 -30.16
C ALA A 54 25.90 5.60 -29.24
N ALA A 55 25.41 5.71 -28.02
CA ALA A 55 26.07 6.42 -26.94
C ALA A 55 27.13 5.51 -26.30
N THR A 56 28.31 6.07 -26.04
CA THR A 56 29.46 5.45 -25.37
C THR A 56 29.11 4.92 -23.97
N PRO A 57 29.75 3.83 -23.51
CA PRO A 57 29.47 3.24 -22.20
C PRO A 57 30.04 4.10 -21.07
N VAL A 58 29.19 4.47 -20.12
CA VAL A 58 29.58 5.14 -18.86
C VAL A 58 30.09 4.08 -17.87
N PRO A 59 31.20 4.28 -17.14
CA PRO A 59 31.73 3.28 -16.23
C PRO A 59 30.81 3.08 -15.03
N VAL A 60 30.69 1.81 -14.59
CA VAL A 60 29.92 1.38 -13.42
C VAL A 60 30.65 1.85 -12.16
N GLY A 61 30.27 3.02 -11.65
CA GLY A 61 30.59 3.52 -10.31
C GLY A 61 29.28 3.74 -9.55
N LEU A 62 29.27 3.40 -8.25
CA LEU A 62 28.16 3.57 -7.30
C LEU A 62 27.24 4.73 -7.67
N ALA A 63 26.03 4.42 -8.13
CA ALA A 63 24.96 5.40 -8.29
C ALA A 63 24.54 5.87 -6.91
N VAL A 64 25.24 6.87 -6.39
CA VAL A 64 24.76 7.69 -5.29
C VAL A 64 23.54 8.40 -5.84
N TYR A 65 22.37 8.08 -5.28
CA TYR A 65 21.13 8.78 -5.58
C TYR A 65 21.31 10.25 -5.18
N ASP A 66 21.55 11.12 -6.16
CA ASP A 66 21.65 12.56 -5.94
C ASP A 66 20.25 13.18 -6.07
N PRO A 67 19.62 13.65 -4.97
CA PRO A 67 18.28 14.22 -4.99
C PRO A 67 18.18 15.61 -5.68
N LEU A 68 19.26 16.12 -6.26
CA LEU A 68 19.31 17.48 -6.83
C LEU A 68 18.67 17.65 -8.22
N THR A 69 18.31 16.59 -8.95
CA THR A 69 17.74 16.75 -10.31
C THR A 69 16.22 17.01 -10.35
N MET A 70 15.53 17.08 -9.20
CA MET A 70 14.11 17.48 -9.11
C MET A 70 13.86 18.73 -8.25
N VAL A 71 14.84 19.64 -8.13
CA VAL A 71 14.61 20.94 -7.49
C VAL A 71 13.88 21.86 -8.47
N TYR A 72 12.57 21.97 -8.31
CA TYR A 72 11.80 23.07 -8.89
C TYR A 72 12.31 24.38 -8.28
N ASN A 73 12.88 25.25 -9.12
CA ASN A 73 13.18 26.63 -8.74
C ASN A 73 11.88 27.42 -8.77
N ASP A 74 11.48 27.91 -7.60
CA ASP A 74 10.34 28.81 -7.42
C ASP A 74 10.80 30.23 -7.77
N PRO A 75 10.34 30.85 -8.87
CA PRO A 75 10.47 32.28 -9.03
C PRO A 75 9.29 32.92 -8.30
N ASP A 76 9.62 33.68 -7.26
CA ASP A 76 8.76 34.62 -6.58
C ASP A 76 7.61 35.16 -7.46
N ASN A 77 6.36 34.79 -7.14
CA ASN A 77 5.20 35.58 -7.52
C ASN A 77 4.05 35.37 -6.54
N SER A 78 3.94 36.32 -5.62
CA SER A 78 2.69 36.71 -4.99
C SER A 78 1.63 37.04 -6.05
N THR A 79 0.90 36.04 -6.52
CA THR A 79 -0.36 36.27 -7.22
C THR A 79 -1.49 35.73 -6.35
N GLU A 80 -2.04 36.62 -5.52
CA GLU A 80 -3.34 36.41 -4.89
C GLU A 80 -4.39 36.19 -6.00
N SER A 81 -4.69 34.94 -6.30
CA SER A 81 -5.90 34.60 -7.06
C SER A 81 -7.10 34.81 -6.15
N LYS A 82 -7.66 36.02 -6.16
CA LYS A 82 -9.01 36.28 -5.62
C LYS A 82 -10.03 35.50 -6.45
N SER A 83 -10.37 34.30 -6.00
CA SER A 83 -11.55 33.61 -6.50
C SER A 83 -12.78 34.22 -5.84
N ALA A 84 -13.51 35.01 -6.62
CA ALA A 84 -14.84 35.47 -6.27
C ALA A 84 -15.81 34.28 -6.28
N ASN A 85 -16.22 33.83 -5.10
CA ASN A 85 -17.61 33.39 -4.89
C ASN A 85 -17.94 33.47 -3.40
N GLY A 86 -18.81 34.43 -3.05
CA GLY A 86 -19.42 34.56 -1.73
C GLY A 86 -20.49 33.49 -1.52
N GLY A 87 -20.06 32.25 -1.28
CA GLY A 87 -20.90 31.17 -0.77
C GLY A 87 -20.09 30.44 0.28
N ALA A 88 -20.67 30.18 1.45
CA ALA A 88 -20.02 29.49 2.57
C ALA A 88 -19.12 28.36 2.05
N THR A 89 -17.82 28.43 2.36
CA THR A 89 -16.84 27.42 1.95
C THR A 89 -17.24 26.09 2.59
N LEU A 90 -18.08 25.32 1.89
CA LEU A 90 -18.45 23.98 2.32
C LEU A 90 -17.15 23.18 2.31
N ALA A 91 -16.71 22.75 3.49
CA ALA A 91 -15.55 21.89 3.62
C ALA A 91 -15.73 20.69 2.67
N PRO A 92 -14.71 20.32 1.87
CA PRO A 92 -14.84 19.23 0.93
C PRO A 92 -15.29 17.94 1.64
N ASP A 93 -16.29 17.25 1.09
CA ASP A 93 -16.61 15.88 1.53
C ASP A 93 -15.47 14.95 1.08
N TRP A 94 -14.55 14.68 1.99
CA TRP A 94 -13.40 13.83 1.74
C TRP A 94 -13.75 12.38 1.38
N THR A 95 -14.96 11.92 1.71
CA THR A 95 -15.42 10.57 1.37
C THR A 95 -15.43 10.34 -0.13
N ASN A 96 -15.73 11.37 -0.92
CA ASN A 96 -15.84 11.27 -2.38
C ASN A 96 -14.90 12.22 -3.14
N SER A 97 -14.33 13.22 -2.46
CA SER A 97 -13.51 14.25 -3.10
C SER A 97 -12.05 13.82 -3.34
N PHE A 98 -11.47 14.38 -4.41
CA PHE A 98 -10.04 14.38 -4.74
C PHE A 98 -9.46 15.82 -4.73
N TYR A 99 -10.11 16.71 -3.98
CA TYR A 99 -9.74 18.13 -3.92
C TYR A 99 -8.26 18.33 -3.56
N GLY A 100 -7.57 19.17 -4.33
CA GLY A 100 -6.17 19.53 -4.06
C GLY A 100 -5.13 18.55 -4.62
N ILE A 101 -5.54 17.46 -5.28
CA ILE A 101 -4.60 16.56 -5.95
C ILE A 101 -3.83 17.30 -7.05
N SER A 102 -2.51 17.15 -7.07
CA SER A 102 -1.63 17.75 -8.08
C SER A 102 -1.72 19.28 -8.23
N THR A 103 -2.30 20.02 -7.27
CA THR A 103 -2.43 21.48 -7.39
C THR A 103 -1.13 22.22 -7.09
N LYS A 104 -0.35 21.73 -6.12
CA LYS A 104 0.92 22.33 -5.72
C LYS A 104 1.89 21.26 -5.22
N PRO A 105 3.19 21.32 -5.59
CA PRO A 105 4.22 20.49 -4.98
C PRO A 105 4.43 20.85 -3.49
N VAL A 106 5.09 19.96 -2.77
CA VAL A 106 5.56 20.24 -1.40
C VAL A 106 6.67 21.30 -1.41
N SER A 107 6.94 21.92 -0.26
CA SER A 107 8.06 22.87 -0.15
C SER A 107 9.42 22.17 -0.35
N LYS A 108 10.48 22.93 -0.66
CA LYS A 108 11.84 22.39 -0.81
C LYS A 108 12.33 21.66 0.45
N GLU A 109 11.99 22.19 1.63
CA GLU A 109 12.33 21.58 2.92
C GLU A 109 11.57 20.27 3.12
N GLN A 110 10.25 20.27 2.88
CA GLN A 110 9.42 19.07 2.96
C GLN A 110 9.90 17.99 2.00
N PHE A 111 10.20 18.36 0.75
CA PHE A 111 10.74 17.44 -0.25
C PHE A 111 11.98 16.73 0.26
N LYS A 112 12.95 17.49 0.81
CA LYS A 112 14.19 16.93 1.39
C LYS A 112 13.88 15.89 2.46
N HIS A 113 12.95 16.17 3.38
CA HIS A 113 12.56 15.21 4.41
C HIS A 113 11.90 13.96 3.83
N LEU A 114 10.99 14.09 2.87
CA LEU A 114 10.30 12.96 2.26
C LEU A 114 11.27 11.98 1.59
N VAL A 115 12.22 12.50 0.80
CA VAL A 115 13.18 11.69 0.05
C VAL A 115 14.39 11.23 0.85
N THR A 116 14.52 11.62 2.13
CA THR A 116 15.63 11.14 2.98
C THR A 116 15.66 9.60 3.00
N PRO A 117 16.81 8.96 2.67
CA PRO A 117 17.01 7.51 2.76
C PRO A 117 16.64 6.96 4.13
N LEU A 118 16.20 5.70 4.18
CA LEU A 118 15.92 5.04 5.45
C LEU A 118 17.22 4.67 6.19
N ASP A 119 17.21 4.81 7.52
CA ASP A 119 18.27 4.23 8.33
C ASP A 119 18.15 2.70 8.29
N VAL A 120 19.26 2.03 7.99
CA VAL A 120 19.39 0.56 8.01
C VAL A 120 19.01 -0.01 9.38
N ALA A 121 19.25 0.73 10.47
CA ALA A 121 18.86 0.34 11.82
C ALA A 121 17.34 0.23 12.00
N ASP A 122 16.56 1.03 11.25
CA ASP A 122 15.11 1.10 11.38
C ASP A 122 14.35 0.08 10.54
N ILE A 123 15.03 -0.55 9.57
CA ILE A 123 14.46 -1.58 8.72
C ILE A 123 14.46 -2.90 9.48
N GLU A 124 13.28 -3.50 9.57
CA GLU A 124 13.04 -4.78 10.24
C GLU A 124 12.85 -5.91 9.23
N VAL A 125 13.12 -7.13 9.69
CA VAL A 125 13.06 -8.35 8.87
C VAL A 125 12.01 -9.27 9.46
N LYS A 126 10.99 -9.59 8.69
CA LYS A 126 10.02 -10.61 9.08
C LYS A 126 10.67 -12.01 9.01
N PRO A 127 10.13 -13.00 9.74
CA PRO A 127 10.65 -14.37 9.72
C PRO A 127 10.68 -15.03 8.33
N ASP A 128 9.88 -14.55 7.38
CA ASP A 128 9.81 -14.96 5.97
C ASP A 128 10.84 -14.25 5.07
N GLY A 129 11.64 -13.34 5.62
CA GLY A 129 12.65 -12.57 4.89
C GLY A 129 12.09 -11.34 4.17
N ILE A 130 10.85 -10.95 4.45
CA ILE A 130 10.29 -9.68 3.94
C ILE A 130 10.82 -8.53 4.79
N LEU A 131 11.40 -7.53 4.12
CA LEU A 131 11.84 -6.29 4.74
C LEU A 131 10.65 -5.36 4.94
N TYR A 132 10.56 -4.70 6.09
CA TYR A 132 9.53 -3.71 6.35
C TYR A 132 10.05 -2.61 7.26
N LEU A 133 9.44 -1.42 7.14
CA LEU A 133 9.64 -0.33 8.07
C LEU A 133 8.48 -0.34 9.07
N PRO A 134 8.71 -0.28 10.39
CA PRO A 134 7.65 -0.19 11.38
C PRO A 134 6.76 1.04 11.16
N GLU A 135 5.45 0.89 11.35
CA GLU A 135 4.44 1.93 11.13
C GLU A 135 4.76 3.27 11.80
N ILE A 136 5.28 3.21 13.03
CA ILE A 136 5.63 4.41 13.80
C ILE A 136 6.67 5.29 13.08
N LYS A 137 7.55 4.71 12.27
CA LYS A 137 8.57 5.46 11.53
C LYS A 137 7.95 6.30 10.41
N TYR A 138 6.93 5.78 9.73
CA TYR A 138 6.15 6.57 8.76
C TYR A 138 5.47 7.75 9.43
N ARG A 139 4.81 7.53 10.58
CA ARG A 139 4.14 8.61 11.33
C ARG A 139 5.10 9.69 11.81
N ARG A 140 6.27 9.29 12.32
CA ARG A 140 7.33 10.23 12.73
C ARG A 140 7.80 11.06 11.55
N LYS A 141 8.04 10.44 10.40
CA LYS A 141 8.46 11.15 9.19
C LYS A 141 7.40 12.12 8.68
N LEU A 142 6.12 11.74 8.75
CA LEU A 142 5.01 12.66 8.46
C LEU A 142 4.95 13.83 9.44
N ASN A 143 5.12 13.59 10.74
CA ASN A 143 5.14 14.65 11.76
C ASN A 143 6.35 15.58 11.60
N GLU A 144 7.52 15.05 11.24
CA GLU A 144 8.73 15.83 10.96
C GLU A 144 8.57 16.69 9.70
N THR A 145 7.88 16.16 8.68
CA THR A 145 7.72 16.84 7.39
C THR A 145 6.60 17.88 7.42
N PHE A 146 5.43 17.52 7.96
CA PHE A 146 4.20 18.33 7.87
C PHE A 146 3.75 18.89 9.22
N GLY A 147 4.40 18.50 10.32
CA GLY A 147 3.97 18.83 11.67
C GLY A 147 2.85 17.91 12.18
N PRO A 148 2.71 17.75 13.50
CA PRO A 148 1.52 17.16 14.10
C PRO A 148 0.26 17.90 13.64
N MET A 149 -0.81 17.18 13.34
CA MET A 149 -2.07 17.71 12.79
C MET A 149 -1.99 18.26 11.35
N GLY A 150 -0.82 18.25 10.69
CA GLY A 150 -0.69 18.64 9.27
C GLY A 150 -1.15 17.55 8.27
N TRP A 151 -1.48 16.36 8.77
CA TRP A 151 -1.89 15.23 7.94
C TRP A 151 -2.95 14.37 8.63
N GLY A 152 -3.72 13.61 7.85
CA GLY A 152 -4.74 12.70 8.36
C GLY A 152 -5.13 11.61 7.37
N LEU A 153 -5.59 10.48 7.89
CA LEU A 153 -6.22 9.43 7.08
C LEU A 153 -7.72 9.49 7.23
N ILE A 154 -8.41 9.48 6.10
CA ILE A 154 -9.87 9.48 6.03
C ILE A 154 -10.33 8.18 5.38
N PRO A 155 -11.27 7.45 5.99
CA PRO A 155 -11.84 6.30 5.33
C PRO A 155 -12.73 6.71 4.15
N LYS A 156 -12.52 6.07 3.00
CA LYS A 156 -13.29 6.32 1.76
C LYS A 156 -14.47 5.35 1.60
N SER A 157 -14.42 4.22 2.29
CA SER A 157 -15.45 3.19 2.26
C SER A 157 -15.85 2.73 3.67
N GLU A 158 -16.93 1.98 3.78
CA GLU A 158 -17.15 1.12 4.94
C GLU A 158 -16.09 0.00 4.99
N ALA A 159 -15.87 -0.56 6.17
CA ALA A 159 -14.96 -1.69 6.32
C ALA A 159 -15.62 -2.96 5.77
N VAL A 160 -14.92 -3.65 4.87
CA VAL A 160 -15.33 -4.96 4.36
C VAL A 160 -14.72 -6.02 5.25
N VAL A 161 -15.56 -6.68 6.05
CA VAL A 161 -15.15 -7.75 6.97
C VAL A 161 -15.38 -9.10 6.28
N GLY A 162 -14.28 -9.76 5.93
CA GLY A 162 -14.27 -11.13 5.40
C GLY A 162 -14.35 -12.18 6.51
N SER A 163 -13.95 -13.43 6.23
CA SER A 163 -13.90 -14.48 7.26
C SER A 163 -12.66 -14.38 8.17
N SER A 164 -11.54 -13.90 7.62
CA SER A 164 -10.23 -13.85 8.29
C SER A 164 -9.41 -12.61 7.91
N ILE A 165 -10.04 -11.65 7.23
CA ILE A 165 -9.40 -10.42 6.75
C ILE A 165 -10.39 -9.27 6.81
N VAL A 166 -9.93 -8.09 7.22
CA VAL A 166 -10.64 -6.83 7.09
C VAL A 166 -9.94 -6.01 6.02
N THR A 167 -10.69 -5.40 5.13
CA THR A 167 -10.16 -4.44 4.17
C THR A 167 -10.98 -3.16 4.17
N ARG A 168 -10.33 -2.03 3.95
CA ARG A 168 -10.99 -0.72 3.88
C ARG A 168 -10.14 0.25 3.09
N GLU A 169 -10.78 1.08 2.30
CA GLU A 169 -10.10 2.13 1.56
C GLU A 169 -9.86 3.37 2.42
N TYR A 170 -8.67 3.94 2.34
CA TYR A 170 -8.32 5.20 3.00
C TYR A 170 -7.66 6.17 2.03
N ALA A 171 -7.88 7.45 2.28
CA ALA A 171 -7.19 8.56 1.63
C ALA A 171 -6.31 9.29 2.65
N LEU A 172 -5.09 9.60 2.24
CA LEU A 172 -4.16 10.47 2.96
C LEU A 172 -4.40 11.92 2.53
N ILE A 173 -4.73 12.75 3.51
CA ILE A 173 -4.89 14.19 3.36
C ILE A 173 -3.70 14.86 4.04
N ILE A 174 -3.07 15.81 3.35
CA ILE A 174 -1.96 16.62 3.89
C ILE A 174 -2.23 18.07 3.56
N ASP A 175 -2.11 18.95 4.55
CA ASP A 175 -2.37 20.40 4.42
C ASP A 175 -3.70 20.70 3.70
N GLY A 176 -4.76 19.95 4.05
CA GLY A 176 -6.10 20.11 3.47
C GLY A 176 -6.21 19.73 1.99
N ARG A 177 -5.34 18.85 1.48
CA ARG A 177 -5.36 18.35 0.09
C ARG A 177 -5.31 16.84 0.04
N PHE A 178 -6.03 16.26 -0.91
CA PHE A 178 -5.90 14.85 -1.25
C PHE A 178 -4.49 14.58 -1.81
N VAL A 179 -3.82 13.57 -1.25
CA VAL A 179 -2.45 13.21 -1.64
C VAL A 179 -2.39 11.81 -2.25
N ALA A 180 -2.90 10.82 -1.54
CA ALA A 180 -2.82 9.42 -1.96
C ALA A 180 -4.00 8.62 -1.43
N GLN A 181 -4.30 7.50 -2.07
CA GLN A 181 -5.37 6.60 -1.66
C GLN A 181 -4.89 5.16 -1.80
N ALA A 182 -5.22 4.34 -0.81
CA ALA A 182 -4.83 2.94 -0.80
C ALA A 182 -5.85 2.09 -0.06
N GLN A 183 -5.95 0.83 -0.49
CA GLN A 183 -6.65 -0.21 0.25
C GLN A 183 -5.79 -0.65 1.43
N GLY A 184 -6.30 -0.49 2.65
CA GLY A 184 -5.75 -1.14 3.82
C GLY A 184 -6.28 -2.57 3.93
N GLU A 185 -5.46 -3.45 4.48
CA GLU A 185 -5.88 -4.80 4.85
C GLU A 185 -5.22 -5.26 6.13
N ASN A 186 -5.91 -6.10 6.90
CA ASN A 186 -5.34 -6.81 8.02
C ASN A 186 -6.05 -8.13 8.31
N ASN A 187 -5.26 -9.18 8.54
CA ASN A 187 -5.79 -10.50 8.88
C ASN A 187 -6.17 -10.59 10.36
N TYR A 188 -7.13 -11.44 10.67
CA TYR A 188 -7.54 -11.77 12.03
C TYR A 188 -8.00 -13.22 12.13
N PHE A 189 -7.95 -13.80 13.33
CA PHE A 189 -8.23 -15.23 13.54
C PHE A 189 -9.51 -15.51 14.33
N GLY A 190 -10.05 -14.49 15.00
CA GLY A 190 -11.29 -14.58 15.78
C GLY A 190 -12.03 -13.24 15.83
N PRO A 191 -13.36 -13.25 16.04
CA PRO A 191 -14.18 -12.03 16.06
C PRO A 191 -13.79 -11.06 17.19
N ASP A 192 -13.18 -11.56 18.26
CA ASP A 192 -12.59 -10.78 19.35
C ASP A 192 -11.43 -9.87 18.89
N GLN A 193 -10.73 -10.26 17.83
CA GLN A 193 -9.62 -9.50 17.25
C GLN A 193 -10.07 -8.47 16.21
N LEU A 194 -11.36 -8.42 15.88
CA LEU A 194 -11.89 -7.57 14.82
C LEU A 194 -11.59 -6.07 15.04
N PRO A 195 -11.74 -5.48 16.25
CA PRO A 195 -11.40 -4.07 16.47
C PRO A 195 -9.93 -3.77 16.20
N SER A 196 -9.02 -4.63 16.70
CA SER A 196 -7.59 -4.51 16.45
C SER A 196 -7.25 -4.66 14.96
N ALA A 197 -7.99 -5.50 14.24
CA ALA A 197 -7.79 -5.68 12.81
C ALA A 197 -8.27 -4.47 12.00
N VAL A 198 -9.34 -3.80 12.40
CA VAL A 198 -9.79 -2.54 11.79
C VAL A 198 -8.73 -1.45 11.97
N GLU A 199 -8.12 -1.35 13.16
CA GLU A 199 -7.01 -0.40 13.37
C GLU A 199 -5.76 -0.79 12.56
N GLY A 200 -5.43 -2.09 12.49
CA GLY A 200 -4.34 -2.58 11.66
C GLY A 200 -4.53 -2.28 10.17
N CYS A 201 -5.78 -2.35 9.68
CA CYS A 201 -6.14 -1.99 8.32
C CYS A 201 -5.83 -0.51 8.02
N LYS A 202 -6.11 0.41 8.95
CA LYS A 202 -5.78 1.83 8.84
C LYS A 202 -4.28 2.06 8.76
N SER A 203 -3.52 1.41 9.64
CA SER A 203 -2.06 1.48 9.66
C SER A 203 -1.41 0.94 8.40
N ASN A 204 -1.95 -0.16 7.86
CA ASN A 204 -1.52 -0.72 6.59
C ASN A 204 -1.72 0.25 5.42
N ALA A 205 -2.90 0.86 5.32
CA ALA A 205 -3.17 1.87 4.29
C ALA A 205 -2.24 3.08 4.39
N LEU A 206 -1.91 3.53 5.61
CA LEU A 206 -0.99 4.65 5.83
C LEU A 206 0.35 4.44 5.12
N MET A 207 0.97 3.27 5.34
CA MET A 207 2.27 2.95 4.78
C MET A 207 2.24 2.91 3.25
N ARG A 208 1.14 2.41 2.67
CA ARG A 208 0.92 2.37 1.22
C ARG A 208 0.78 3.77 0.64
N CYS A 209 0.00 4.64 1.27
CA CYS A 209 -0.11 6.05 0.86
C CYS A 209 1.23 6.81 0.99
N CYS A 210 2.02 6.51 2.03
CA CYS A 210 3.31 7.16 2.25
C CYS A 210 4.34 6.84 1.14
N LYS A 211 4.18 5.72 0.44
CA LYS A 211 5.02 5.36 -0.71
C LYS A 211 4.87 6.39 -1.85
N ASP A 212 3.65 6.84 -2.13
CA ASP A 212 3.36 7.74 -3.25
C ASP A 212 4.00 9.13 -3.08
N ILE A 213 4.30 9.51 -1.82
CA ILE A 213 5.02 10.75 -1.49
C ILE A 213 6.53 10.54 -1.26
N GLY A 214 7.05 9.34 -1.52
CA GLY A 214 8.47 9.03 -1.52
C GLY A 214 9.02 8.43 -0.21
N ILE A 215 8.23 8.35 0.87
CA ILE A 215 8.70 7.80 2.14
C ILE A 215 8.94 6.30 2.01
N GLY A 216 10.17 5.88 2.31
CA GLY A 216 10.56 4.47 2.36
C GLY A 216 10.57 3.74 1.02
N SER A 217 10.52 4.48 -0.10
CA SER A 217 10.45 3.96 -1.47
C SER A 217 11.49 2.88 -1.80
N GLU A 218 12.65 2.92 -1.13
CA GLU A 218 13.74 1.94 -1.19
C GLU A 218 13.29 0.50 -0.87
N LEU A 219 12.29 0.32 0.02
CA LEU A 219 11.75 -1.00 0.37
C LEU A 219 10.97 -1.67 -0.78
N TRP A 220 10.72 -0.92 -1.87
CA TRP A 220 10.12 -1.43 -3.09
C TRP A 220 11.10 -1.51 -4.26
N ASP A 221 12.37 -1.17 -4.06
CA ASP A 221 13.42 -1.33 -5.07
C ASP A 221 14.06 -2.73 -4.99
N PRO A 222 13.95 -3.57 -6.04
CA PRO A 222 14.57 -4.89 -6.07
C PRO A 222 16.10 -4.87 -5.92
N GLN A 223 16.79 -3.76 -6.26
CA GLN A 223 18.23 -3.66 -6.06
C GLN A 223 18.56 -3.44 -4.59
N PHE A 224 17.93 -2.46 -3.94
CA PHE A 224 18.02 -2.25 -2.50
C PHE A 224 17.69 -3.52 -1.71
N LEU A 225 16.59 -4.20 -2.02
CA LEU A 225 16.19 -5.43 -1.33
C LEU A 225 17.27 -6.53 -1.42
N ARG A 226 17.89 -6.71 -2.59
CA ARG A 226 18.95 -7.70 -2.79
C ARG A 226 20.22 -7.33 -2.03
N TRP A 227 20.61 -6.05 -2.09
CA TRP A 227 21.75 -5.54 -1.33
C TRP A 227 21.53 -5.73 0.17
N PHE A 228 20.42 -5.26 0.71
CA PHE A 228 20.09 -5.33 2.14
C PHE A 228 20.04 -6.77 2.64
N LYS A 229 19.41 -7.69 1.88
CA LYS A 229 19.39 -9.11 2.23
C LYS A 229 20.80 -9.70 2.31
N LYS A 230 21.68 -9.36 1.37
CA LYS A 230 23.07 -9.83 1.38
C LYS A 230 23.89 -9.25 2.54
N THR A 231 23.73 -7.97 2.83
CA THR A 231 24.57 -7.25 3.80
C THR A 231 24.06 -7.35 5.23
N HIS A 232 22.75 -7.36 5.45
CA HIS A 232 22.12 -7.20 6.77
C HIS A 232 21.15 -8.31 7.18
N VAL A 233 20.90 -9.32 6.35
CA VAL A 233 20.04 -10.47 6.71
C VAL A 233 20.87 -11.75 6.80
N GLU A 234 20.57 -12.58 7.79
CA GLU A 234 21.07 -13.95 7.91
C GLU A 234 19.93 -14.95 7.99
N GLU A 235 20.10 -16.07 7.29
CA GLU A 235 19.14 -17.17 7.25
C GLU A 235 19.61 -18.28 8.18
N VAL A 236 18.73 -18.69 9.09
CA VAL A 236 19.04 -19.65 10.14
C VAL A 236 18.10 -20.85 10.04
N TRP A 237 18.68 -22.05 10.04
CA TRP A 237 17.91 -23.29 10.11
C TRP A 237 17.42 -23.53 11.53
N VAL A 238 16.11 -23.68 11.66
CA VAL A 238 15.47 -23.97 12.94
C VAL A 238 14.61 -25.21 12.85
N GLU A 239 14.50 -25.92 13.96
CA GLU A 239 13.64 -27.08 14.13
C GLU A 239 12.56 -26.74 15.15
N HIS A 240 11.30 -27.06 14.82
CA HIS A 240 10.20 -26.94 15.75
C HIS A 240 10.32 -27.99 16.85
N THR A 241 10.31 -27.56 18.12
CA THR A 241 10.61 -28.42 19.28
C THR A 241 9.68 -29.63 19.40
N VAL A 242 8.37 -29.44 19.17
CA VAL A 242 7.36 -30.50 19.22
C VAL A 242 7.28 -31.31 17.92
N THR A 243 7.00 -30.66 16.79
CA THR A 243 6.74 -31.34 15.51
C THR A 243 7.98 -31.82 14.76
N LYS A 244 9.19 -31.44 15.23
CA LYS A 244 10.50 -31.74 14.60
C LYS A 244 10.64 -31.26 13.16
N LYS A 245 9.70 -30.46 12.65
CA LYS A 245 9.75 -29.87 11.31
C LYS A 245 10.87 -28.82 11.25
N LYS A 246 11.70 -28.91 10.24
CA LYS A 246 12.78 -27.93 9.96
C LYS A 246 12.28 -26.86 9.01
N ARG A 247 12.67 -25.61 9.24
CA ARG A 247 12.44 -24.48 8.34
C ARG A 247 13.58 -23.47 8.46
N THR A 248 13.77 -22.67 7.43
CA THR A 248 14.64 -21.50 7.49
C THR A 248 13.84 -20.31 8.04
N ILE A 249 14.46 -19.52 8.90
CA ILE A 249 13.94 -18.24 9.36
C ILE A 249 14.98 -17.17 9.05
N SER A 250 14.53 -16.05 8.50
CA SER A 250 15.36 -14.87 8.28
C SER A 250 15.41 -14.00 9.53
N TYR A 251 16.61 -13.53 9.87
CA TYR A 251 16.87 -12.60 10.96
C TYR A 251 17.72 -11.43 10.48
N LYS A 252 17.59 -10.27 11.15
CA LYS A 252 18.55 -9.19 11.00
C LYS A 252 19.90 -9.64 11.58
N LYS A 253 20.97 -9.40 10.84
CA LYS A 253 22.32 -9.83 11.22
C LYS A 253 22.70 -9.32 12.61
N GLY A 254 23.20 -10.23 13.44
CA GLY A 254 23.61 -9.93 14.81
C GLY A 254 22.45 -9.84 15.81
N MET A 255 21.21 -10.07 15.37
CA MET A 255 20.00 -10.10 16.21
C MET A 255 19.25 -11.43 16.05
N VAL A 256 19.99 -12.54 15.95
CA VAL A 256 19.38 -13.88 15.92
C VAL A 256 18.86 -14.21 17.32
N GLN A 257 17.54 -14.11 17.47
CA GLN A 257 16.84 -14.58 18.66
C GLN A 257 15.83 -15.64 18.22
N VAL A 258 16.22 -16.90 18.38
CA VAL A 258 15.32 -18.03 18.10
C VAL A 258 14.37 -18.18 19.29
N THR A 259 13.12 -17.80 19.08
CA THR A 259 12.05 -17.90 20.08
C THR A 259 11.36 -19.26 20.01
N TYR A 260 10.92 -19.77 21.17
CA TYR A 260 10.00 -20.91 21.25
C TYR A 260 8.80 -20.71 20.31
N PRO A 261 8.35 -21.72 19.56
CA PRO A 261 8.65 -23.15 19.68
C PRO A 261 9.88 -23.65 18.91
N TYR A 262 10.70 -22.77 18.35
CA TYR A 262 11.84 -23.15 17.52
C TYR A 262 13.14 -23.27 18.32
N LYS A 263 14.05 -24.12 17.85
CA LYS A 263 15.44 -24.24 18.33
C LYS A 263 16.41 -24.22 17.15
N LEU A 264 17.62 -23.73 17.37
CA LEU A 264 18.69 -23.77 16.38
C LEU A 264 18.98 -25.21 15.97
N THR A 265 19.05 -25.44 14.67
CA THR A 265 19.53 -26.69 14.10
C THR A 265 20.93 -26.45 13.55
N LYS A 266 21.91 -27.22 14.03
CA LYS A 266 23.25 -27.28 13.44
C LYS A 266 23.22 -28.07 12.14
#